data_AF-A0A9D6FTR0-F1
#
_entry.id   AF-A0A9D6FTR0-F1
#
_cell.length_a   1.000
_cell.length_b   1.000
_cell.length_c   1.000
_cell.angle_alpha   90.00
_cell.angle_beta   90.00
_cell.angle_gamma   90.00
#
_symmetry.space_group_name_H-M   'P 1'
#
loop_
_entity.id
_entity.type
_entity.pdbx_description
1 polymer ?
#
loop_
_entity_poly.entity_id
_entity_poly.type
_entity_poly.pdbx_seq_one_letter_code
_entity_poly.pdbx_strand_id
1 'polypeptide(L)'
;MKAFRISALAILLIGLLAAGACGAPPAGAAGKPPSSKELNWDYKYPGKLDSEQQAIAAVLALLESEAKSDSSRLYLAEYKLVARNRVSVQSDDKETWYVTLTMDRKPDSEQGEKPYWQSSAWMVFKDGKVLPSSRHGGNAARILTDLRGASS
;
A
#
# COMPACT_ATOMS: atom_id res chain seq x y z
N MET A 1 -12.02 -12.82 -71.60
CA MET A 1 -12.48 -11.86 -70.56
C MET A 1 -11.65 -12.09 -69.31
N LYS A 2 -11.07 -11.00 -68.78
CA LYS A 2 -10.02 -10.98 -67.75
C LYS A 2 -10.64 -11.18 -66.36
N ALA A 3 -10.60 -12.38 -65.81
CA ALA A 3 -10.87 -12.63 -64.39
C ALA A 3 -9.54 -12.90 -63.69
N PHE A 4 -8.71 -11.87 -63.65
CA PHE A 4 -7.37 -11.87 -63.09
C PHE A 4 -7.42 -11.09 -61.78
N ARG A 5 -7.05 -11.75 -60.68
CA ARG A 5 -6.39 -11.14 -59.52
C ARG A 5 -7.15 -10.03 -58.76
N ILE A 6 -8.20 -10.36 -58.02
CA ILE A 6 -8.73 -9.44 -56.98
C ILE A 6 -8.89 -10.09 -55.60
N SER A 7 -8.78 -11.42 -55.46
CA SER A 7 -8.98 -12.06 -54.15
C SER A 7 -7.74 -12.10 -53.23
N ALA A 8 -6.55 -11.72 -53.71
CA ALA A 8 -5.33 -11.75 -52.91
C ALA A 8 -5.03 -10.42 -52.18
N LEU A 9 -5.71 -9.32 -52.53
CA LEU A 9 -5.47 -8.01 -51.92
C LEU A 9 -6.25 -7.77 -50.62
N ALA A 10 -7.32 -8.52 -50.37
CA ALA A 10 -8.15 -8.37 -49.18
C ALA A 10 -7.56 -9.06 -47.93
N ILE A 11 -6.71 -10.08 -48.11
CA ILE A 11 -6.09 -10.83 -47.00
C ILE A 11 -4.78 -10.18 -46.55
N LEU A 12 -4.10 -9.42 -47.43
CA LEU A 12 -2.85 -8.73 -47.08
C LEU A 12 -3.06 -7.46 -46.25
N LEU A 13 -4.29 -6.90 -46.20
CA LEU A 13 -4.58 -5.68 -45.43
C LEU A 13 -5.00 -5.92 -43.97
N ILE A 14 -5.29 -7.18 -43.59
CA ILE A 14 -5.71 -7.54 -42.23
C ILE A 14 -4.51 -8.03 -41.37
N GLY A 15 -3.37 -8.37 -41.99
CA GLY A 15 -2.18 -8.88 -41.31
C GLY A 15 -1.20 -7.83 -40.77
N LEU A 16 -1.48 -6.53 -40.92
CA LEU A 16 -0.54 -5.44 -40.63
C LEU A 16 -0.96 -4.53 -39.46
N LEU A 17 -1.68 -5.10 -38.49
CA LEU A 17 -2.08 -4.42 -37.23
C LEU A 17 -1.73 -5.23 -35.97
N ALA A 18 -0.79 -6.17 -36.06
CA ALA A 18 -0.37 -7.03 -34.95
C ALA A 18 1.10 -6.84 -34.52
N ALA A 19 1.64 -5.63 -34.65
CA ALA A 19 2.96 -5.27 -34.12
C ALA A 19 2.87 -3.95 -33.36
N GLY A 20 2.70 -4.02 -32.04
CA GLY A 20 2.73 -2.84 -31.18
C GLY A 20 1.77 -2.86 -29.99
N ALA A 21 1.62 -3.98 -29.30
CA ALA A 21 1.05 -3.99 -27.96
C ALA A 21 1.81 -4.99 -27.09
N CYS A 22 3.10 -4.71 -26.86
CA CYS A 22 3.65 -5.01 -25.55
C CYS A 22 2.80 -4.18 -24.58
N GLY A 23 1.80 -4.81 -23.98
CA GLY A 23 0.92 -4.16 -23.02
C GLY A 23 1.75 -3.70 -21.84
N ALA A 24 2.26 -2.48 -21.90
CA ALA A 24 2.46 -1.69 -20.71
C ALA A 24 1.13 -1.79 -19.94
N PRO A 25 1.16 -2.11 -18.62
CA PRO A 25 -0.06 -2.06 -17.84
C PRO A 25 -0.72 -0.70 -18.09
N PRO A 26 -2.05 -0.63 -18.23
CA PRO A 26 -2.73 0.62 -18.51
C PRO A 26 -2.21 1.67 -17.52
N ALA A 27 -1.69 2.77 -18.04
CA ALA A 27 -1.12 3.88 -17.28
C ALA A 27 -2.15 4.64 -16.42
N GLY A 28 -3.24 3.98 -16.03
CA GLY A 28 -4.33 4.50 -15.23
C GLY A 28 -4.75 3.61 -14.04
N ALA A 29 -4.08 2.48 -13.77
CA ALA A 29 -4.37 1.65 -12.58
C ALA A 29 -3.42 1.92 -11.38
N ALA A 30 -2.49 2.87 -11.51
CA ALA A 30 -1.84 3.48 -10.35
C ALA A 30 -2.71 4.66 -9.96
N GLY A 31 -3.62 4.46 -9.00
CA GLY A 31 -4.30 5.56 -8.32
C GLY A 31 -3.27 6.64 -8.00
N LYS A 32 -3.56 7.87 -8.45
CA LYS A 32 -2.71 9.04 -8.27
C LYS A 32 -2.16 9.01 -6.83
N PRO A 33 -0.84 9.06 -6.60
CA PRO A 33 -0.33 9.05 -5.23
C PRO A 33 -1.03 10.19 -4.48
N PRO A 34 -1.64 9.90 -3.33
CA PRO A 34 -2.44 10.87 -2.58
C PRO A 34 -1.61 12.13 -2.38
N SER A 35 -2.23 13.30 -2.57
CA SER A 35 -1.50 14.56 -2.40
C SER A 35 -0.98 14.62 -0.97
N SER A 36 0.27 15.04 -0.80
CA SER A 36 0.94 15.10 0.51
C SER A 36 0.19 15.94 1.57
N LYS A 37 -0.78 16.77 1.14
CA LYS A 37 -1.68 17.55 2.01
C LYS A 37 -2.69 16.72 2.80
N GLU A 38 -2.96 15.46 2.44
CA GLU A 38 -3.96 14.63 3.12
C GLU A 38 -3.37 13.64 4.14
N LEU A 39 -2.04 13.52 4.19
CA LEU A 39 -1.33 12.65 5.12
C LEU A 39 -0.87 13.47 6.34
N ASN A 40 -1.41 13.13 7.53
CA ASN A 40 -0.90 13.60 8.80
C ASN A 40 0.48 12.98 9.06
N TRP A 41 1.49 13.61 8.49
CA TRP A 41 2.89 13.28 8.69
C TRP A 41 3.42 13.71 10.06
N ASP A 42 2.59 14.43 10.82
CA ASP A 42 2.94 15.04 12.10
C ASP A 42 2.41 14.26 13.30
N TYR A 43 2.03 12.99 13.11
CA TYR A 43 1.65 12.13 14.23
C TYR A 43 2.81 11.96 15.20
N LYS A 44 2.51 12.24 16.48
CA LYS A 44 3.43 12.09 17.59
C LYS A 44 2.81 11.21 18.66
N TYR A 45 3.41 10.05 18.88
CA TYR A 45 3.02 9.14 19.94
C TYR A 45 3.32 9.79 21.31
N PRO A 46 2.34 9.90 22.21
CA PRO A 46 2.53 10.57 23.51
C PRO A 46 3.22 9.69 24.56
N GLY A 47 3.36 8.38 24.30
CA GLY A 47 3.96 7.43 25.22
C GLY A 47 5.49 7.42 25.17
N LYS A 48 6.10 6.69 26.10
CA LYS A 48 7.54 6.39 26.06
C LYS A 48 7.83 5.43 24.91
N LEU A 49 9.06 5.51 24.38
CA LEU A 49 9.61 4.61 23.36
C LEU A 49 10.99 4.12 23.83
N ASP A 50 10.97 3.10 24.69
CA ASP A 50 12.14 2.42 25.26
C ASP A 50 12.23 0.94 24.84
N SER A 51 11.22 0.42 24.14
CA SER A 51 11.09 -0.99 23.79
C SER A 51 10.43 -1.21 22.43
N GLU A 52 10.68 -2.39 21.85
CA GLU A 52 10.07 -2.81 20.58
C GLU A 52 8.53 -2.84 20.65
N GLN A 53 7.99 -3.30 21.78
CA GLN A 53 6.55 -3.36 22.01
C GLN A 53 5.92 -1.97 21.97
N GLN A 54 6.60 -0.96 22.51
CA GLN A 54 6.12 0.43 22.44
C GLN A 54 6.23 1.00 21.03
N ALA A 55 7.27 0.65 20.27
CA ALA A 55 7.36 1.03 18.86
C ALA A 55 6.21 0.45 18.02
N ILE A 56 5.83 -0.82 18.26
CA ILE A 56 4.64 -1.43 17.65
C ILE A 56 3.38 -0.68 18.09
N ALA A 57 3.22 -0.40 19.39
CA ALA A 57 2.07 0.31 19.92
C ALA A 57 1.92 1.71 19.30
N ALA A 58 3.01 2.43 19.07
CA ALA A 58 3.00 3.72 18.42
C ALA A 58 2.49 3.66 16.97
N VAL A 59 2.90 2.64 16.21
CA VAL A 59 2.37 2.41 14.86
C VAL A 59 0.88 2.08 14.90
N LEU A 60 0.45 1.17 15.78
CA LEU A 60 -0.96 0.81 15.90
C LEU A 60 -1.82 2.02 16.31
N ALA A 61 -1.33 2.86 17.22
CA ALA A 61 -2.01 4.07 17.64
C ALA A 61 -2.12 5.11 16.51
N LEU A 62 -1.10 5.21 15.64
CA LEU A 62 -1.21 5.99 14.40
C LEU A 62 -2.35 5.43 13.52
N LEU A 63 -2.34 4.13 13.22
CA LEU A 63 -3.37 3.51 12.37
C LEU A 63 -4.78 3.72 12.93
N GLU A 64 -4.96 3.53 14.24
CA GLU A 64 -6.24 3.79 14.92
C GLU A 64 -6.67 5.25 14.82
N SER A 65 -5.73 6.19 14.98
CA SER A 65 -6.03 7.61 14.84
C SER A 65 -6.47 7.98 13.43
N GLU A 66 -6.07 7.20 12.42
CA GLU A 66 -6.40 7.44 11.02
C GLU A 66 -7.64 6.71 10.52
N ALA A 67 -8.14 5.72 11.24
CA ALA A 67 -9.36 4.99 10.90
C ALA A 67 -10.62 5.87 11.12
N LYS A 68 -10.96 6.72 10.15
CA LYS A 68 -12.00 7.76 10.30
C LYS A 68 -13.43 7.23 10.12
N SER A 69 -13.62 6.16 9.34
CA SER A 69 -14.93 5.56 9.06
C SER A 69 -15.13 4.22 9.77
N ASP A 70 -16.38 3.81 9.99
CA ASP A 70 -16.66 2.50 10.61
C ASP A 70 -16.12 1.32 9.79
N SER A 71 -16.20 1.40 8.46
CA SER A 71 -15.58 0.41 7.57
C SER A 71 -14.06 0.34 7.77
N SER A 72 -13.37 1.49 7.83
CA SER A 72 -11.91 1.52 8.05
C SER A 72 -11.51 0.97 9.42
N ARG A 73 -12.31 1.24 10.47
CA ARG A 73 -12.08 0.70 11.82
C ARG A 73 -12.28 -0.81 11.85
N LEU A 74 -13.33 -1.30 11.19
CA LEU A 74 -13.59 -2.74 11.08
C LEU A 74 -12.44 -3.45 10.34
N TYR A 75 -12.00 -2.91 9.21
CA TYR A 75 -10.86 -3.47 8.47
C TYR A 75 -9.57 -3.46 9.32
N LEU A 76 -9.31 -2.36 10.05
CA LEU A 76 -8.15 -2.27 10.94
C LEU A 76 -8.22 -3.28 12.09
N ALA A 77 -9.42 -3.51 12.65
CA ALA A 77 -9.61 -4.50 13.71
C ALA A 77 -9.28 -5.92 13.21
N GLU A 78 -9.75 -6.28 12.02
CA GLU A 78 -9.43 -7.56 11.39
C GLU A 78 -7.95 -7.68 11.04
N TYR A 79 -7.37 -6.61 10.50
CA TYR A 79 -5.95 -6.55 10.22
C TYR A 79 -5.10 -6.87 11.46
N LYS A 80 -5.44 -6.28 12.61
CA LYS A 80 -4.75 -6.52 13.88
C LYS A 80 -4.85 -7.97 14.36
N LEU A 81 -5.87 -8.73 13.95
CA LEU A 81 -6.02 -10.14 14.29
C LEU A 81 -5.15 -11.06 13.42
N VAL A 82 -4.82 -10.63 12.20
CA VAL A 82 -4.10 -11.46 11.22
C VAL A 82 -2.67 -10.98 10.96
N ALA A 83 -2.29 -9.80 11.44
CA ALA A 83 -0.96 -9.25 11.27
C ALA A 83 0.03 -9.76 12.33
N ARG A 84 1.19 -10.25 11.89
CA ARG A 84 2.40 -10.38 12.70
C ARG A 84 3.21 -9.09 12.65
N ASN A 85 3.73 -8.73 13.81
CA ASN A 85 4.55 -7.56 14.00
C ASN A 85 6.02 -7.99 14.10
N ARG A 86 6.91 -7.31 13.38
CA ARG A 86 8.36 -7.48 13.50
C ARG A 86 9.00 -6.11 13.67
N VAL A 87 9.96 -6.01 14.59
CA VAL A 87 10.73 -4.79 14.81
C VAL A 87 12.18 -5.07 14.46
N SER A 88 12.82 -4.11 13.80
CA SER A 88 14.26 -4.11 13.58
C SER A 88 14.82 -2.74 13.95
N VAL A 89 15.99 -2.74 14.57
CA VAL A 89 16.77 -1.54 14.86
C VAL A 89 17.92 -1.50 13.87
N GLN A 90 18.19 -0.34 13.26
CA GLN A 90 19.35 -0.21 12.39
C GLN A 90 20.61 -0.20 13.27
N SER A 91 21.62 -1.00 12.94
CA SER A 91 22.82 -1.20 13.78
C SER A 91 23.51 0.11 14.18
N ASP A 92 23.43 1.10 13.30
CA ASP A 92 24.16 2.37 13.41
C ASP A 92 23.27 3.51 13.95
N ASP A 93 21.96 3.30 14.00
CA ASP A 93 20.98 4.27 14.50
C ASP A 93 20.09 3.61 15.56
N LYS A 94 20.49 3.80 16.82
CA LYS A 94 19.72 3.32 17.99
C LYS A 94 18.51 4.20 18.31
N GLU A 95 18.22 5.22 17.51
CA GLU A 95 17.12 6.17 17.75
C GLU A 95 15.90 5.93 16.88
N THR A 96 16.03 5.05 15.87
CA THR A 96 14.94 4.71 14.94
C THR A 96 14.64 3.21 14.97
N TRP A 97 13.39 2.87 15.25
CA TRP A 97 12.85 1.52 15.01
C TRP A 97 12.19 1.45 13.64
N TYR A 98 12.42 0.35 12.94
CA TYR A 98 11.70 -0.03 11.75
C TYR A 98 10.70 -1.13 12.10
N VAL A 99 9.43 -0.76 12.17
CA VAL A 99 8.33 -1.67 12.48
C VAL A 99 7.72 -2.16 11.18
N THR A 100 7.68 -3.47 10.99
CA THR A 100 7.03 -4.12 9.85
C THR A 100 5.80 -4.86 10.34
N LEU A 101 4.66 -4.59 9.70
CA LEU A 101 3.40 -5.29 9.92
C LEU A 101 3.14 -6.17 8.69
N THR A 102 3.00 -7.48 8.88
CA THR A 102 2.78 -8.44 7.79
C THR A 102 1.60 -9.34 8.12
N MET A 103 0.65 -9.47 7.20
CA MET A 103 -0.47 -10.40 7.36
C MET A 103 0.01 -11.85 7.23
N ASP A 104 -0.48 -12.72 8.10
CA ASP A 104 -0.25 -14.17 8.04
C ASP A 104 -1.26 -14.90 7.18
N ARG A 105 -2.45 -14.32 7.12
CA ARG A 105 -3.59 -14.80 6.36
C ARG A 105 -4.41 -13.61 5.92
N LYS A 106 -5.22 -13.82 4.89
CA LYS A 106 -6.21 -12.86 4.44
C LYS A 106 -7.23 -12.57 5.56
N PRO A 107 -7.71 -11.32 5.71
CA PRO A 107 -8.86 -11.03 6.57
C PRO A 107 -10.07 -11.88 6.17
N ASP A 108 -10.86 -12.29 7.15
CA ASP A 108 -12.01 -13.17 6.92
C ASP A 108 -13.23 -12.41 6.34
N SER A 109 -13.24 -11.07 6.34
CA SER A 109 -14.37 -10.30 5.82
C SER A 109 -14.40 -10.16 4.30
N GLU A 110 -15.61 -9.89 3.81
CA GLU A 110 -15.88 -9.58 2.41
C GLU A 110 -15.38 -8.19 1.97
N GLN A 111 -14.66 -7.45 2.82
CA GLN A 111 -14.18 -6.09 2.51
C GLN A 111 -13.11 -6.03 1.39
N GLY A 112 -12.84 -7.15 0.76
CA GLY A 112 -11.93 -7.25 -0.38
C GLY A 112 -10.48 -7.38 0.06
N GLU A 113 -9.73 -8.14 -0.72
CA GLU A 113 -8.28 -8.23 -0.53
C GLU A 113 -7.63 -6.94 -1.02
N LYS A 114 -6.82 -6.34 -0.15
CA LYS A 114 -6.00 -5.19 -0.51
C LYS A 114 -4.54 -5.65 -0.46
N PRO A 115 -3.92 -6.04 -1.60
CA PRO A 115 -2.58 -6.65 -1.60
C PRO A 115 -1.52 -5.79 -0.89
N TYR A 116 -1.63 -4.46 -0.96
CA TYR A 116 -0.69 -3.56 -0.26
C TYR A 116 -0.83 -3.57 1.27
N TRP A 117 -1.90 -4.14 1.83
CA TRP A 117 -2.03 -4.36 3.27
C TRP A 117 -1.28 -5.60 3.77
N GLN A 118 -0.87 -6.50 2.86
CA GLN A 118 -0.19 -7.75 3.23
C GLN A 118 1.16 -7.49 3.93
N SER A 119 1.87 -6.41 3.57
CA SER A 119 3.12 -6.04 4.21
C SER A 119 3.36 -4.54 4.13
N SER A 120 3.62 -3.91 5.27
CA SER A 120 3.91 -2.48 5.38
C SER A 120 5.00 -2.22 6.41
N ALA A 121 5.73 -1.12 6.26
CA ALA A 121 6.78 -0.73 7.20
C ALA A 121 6.69 0.74 7.60
N TRP A 122 7.13 1.00 8.83
CA TRP A 122 7.04 2.28 9.51
C TRP A 122 8.37 2.61 10.16
N MET A 123 8.68 3.90 10.21
CA MET A 123 9.80 4.45 10.98
C MET A 123 9.22 5.06 12.25
N VAL A 124 9.74 4.63 13.39
CA VAL A 124 9.37 5.13 14.71
C VAL A 124 10.62 5.74 15.34
N PHE A 125 10.58 7.04 15.60
CA PHE A 125 11.68 7.77 16.21
C PHE A 125 11.49 7.82 17.73
N LYS A 126 12.58 7.79 18.49
CA LYS A 126 12.56 7.92 19.97
C LYS A 126 11.77 9.09 20.52
N ASP A 127 11.67 10.17 19.76
CA ASP A 127 10.93 11.37 20.15
C ASP A 127 9.39 11.21 20.04
N GLY A 128 8.91 10.05 19.58
CA GLY A 128 7.49 9.76 19.40
C GLY A 128 7.00 9.89 17.96
N LYS A 129 7.80 10.43 17.04
CA LYS A 129 7.35 10.62 15.65
C LYS A 129 7.21 9.27 14.95
N VAL A 130 6.10 9.08 14.23
CA VAL A 130 5.84 7.87 13.43
C VAL A 130 5.59 8.26 11.98
N LEU A 131 6.39 7.71 11.06
CA LEU A 131 6.29 7.98 9.63
C LEU A 131 6.14 6.68 8.83
N PRO A 132 5.32 6.64 7.77
CA PRO A 132 5.32 5.49 6.87
C PRO A 132 6.68 5.42 6.14
N SER A 133 7.19 4.20 6.00
CA SER A 133 8.43 3.92 5.28
C SER A 133 8.12 3.67 3.80
N SER A 134 9.08 4.00 2.93
CA SER A 134 9.06 3.57 1.53
C SER A 134 9.41 2.09 1.35
N ARG A 135 9.92 1.42 2.39
CA ARG A 135 10.10 -0.05 2.40
C ARG A 135 8.76 -0.74 2.08
N HIS A 136 8.82 -1.90 1.43
CA HIS A 136 7.64 -2.64 0.96
C HIS A 136 6.78 -1.81 -0.01
N GLY A 137 7.41 -1.07 -0.93
CA GLY A 137 6.71 -0.39 -2.02
C GLY A 137 5.84 0.81 -1.59
N GLY A 138 6.11 1.41 -0.43
CA GLY A 138 5.33 2.55 0.08
C GLY A 138 3.92 2.17 0.57
N ASN A 139 3.69 0.89 0.85
CA ASN A 139 2.39 0.37 1.30
C ASN A 139 1.86 1.07 2.55
N ALA A 140 2.73 1.46 3.49
CA ALA A 140 2.32 2.16 4.70
C ALA A 140 1.58 3.48 4.41
N ALA A 141 2.04 4.26 3.42
CA ALA A 141 1.36 5.50 3.03
C ALA A 141 -0.03 5.22 2.41
N ARG A 142 -0.14 4.16 1.60
CA ARG A 142 -1.42 3.72 1.01
C ARG A 142 -2.42 3.29 2.08
N ILE A 143 -1.97 2.58 3.11
CA ILE A 143 -2.79 2.18 4.26
C ILE A 143 -3.34 3.42 4.99
N LEU A 144 -2.51 4.45 5.23
CA LEU A 144 -3.00 5.69 5.86
C LEU A 144 -4.09 6.38 5.03
N THR A 145 -3.97 6.39 3.70
CA THR A 145 -4.97 6.98 2.79
C THR A 145 -6.27 6.20 2.83
N ASP A 146 -6.19 4.87 2.82
CA ASP A 146 -7.34 3.98 2.96
C ASP A 146 -8.09 4.20 4.28
N LEU A 147 -7.35 4.29 5.38
CA LEU A 147 -7.92 4.46 6.71
C LEU A 147 -8.71 5.77 6.84
N ARG A 148 -8.26 6.82 6.15
CA ARG A 148 -8.99 8.10 6.09
C ARG A 148 -10.20 8.08 5.18
N GLY A 149 -10.38 7.05 4.36
CA GLY A 149 -11.44 6.98 3.35
C GLY A 149 -11.17 7.85 2.12
N ALA A 150 -9.91 8.20 1.84
CA ALA A 150 -9.52 9.02 0.69
C ALA A 150 -9.23 8.20 -0.58
N SER A 151 -9.37 6.87 -0.52
CA SER A 151 -9.37 6.00 -1.70
C SER A 151 -10.80 5.76 -2.18
N SER A 152 -11.36 6.76 -2.86
CA SER A 152 -12.57 6.67 -3.68
C SER A 152 -12.22 6.68 -5.16
#